data_AF-A0A380F9P7-F1
#
_entry.id   AF-A0A380F9P7-F1
#
_cell.length_a   1.000
_cell.length_b   1.000
_cell.length_c   1.000
_cell.angle_alpha   90.00
_cell.angle_beta   90.00
_cell.angle_gamma   90.00
#
_symmetry.space_group_name_H-M   'P 1'
#
loop_
_entity.id
_entity.type
_entity.pdbx_description
1 polymer ?
#
loop_
_entity_poly.entity_id
_entity_poly.type
_entity_poly.pdbx_seq_one_letter_code
_entity_poly.pdbx_strand_id
1 'polypeptide(L)'
;MAYKKSTDVKELVEDKQYIGCGLNMFNLNTFEVVENSIKIFPKTRLNLELNKSDVITDKIPPYFNRYMLELANFDSDLQYFLFQHTAVLLTADTKRRRGLILYGAANNGKSVFIKLLKSFFYSNDVISKTLNEIGGRFDKESLVGKRLMASDEIGEAKINEKVVNDFKKTSIC
;
A
#
# COMPACT_ATOMS: atom_id res chain seq x y z
N MET A 1 44.40 -12.04 11.51
CA MET A 1 43.52 -11.32 10.55
C MET A 1 42.65 -10.35 11.34
N ALA A 2 42.95 -9.06 11.25
CA ALA A 2 42.21 -8.03 12.00
C ALA A 2 40.88 -7.75 11.29
N TYR A 3 39.78 -7.92 12.03
CA TYR A 3 38.43 -7.53 11.62
C TYR A 3 38.41 -6.02 11.43
N LYS A 4 38.34 -5.57 10.17
CA LYS A 4 38.29 -4.15 9.83
C LYS A 4 36.93 -3.65 10.30
N LYS A 5 36.94 -2.81 11.35
CA LYS A 5 35.76 -2.11 11.88
C LYS A 5 35.02 -1.50 10.68
N SER A 6 33.78 -1.94 10.47
CA SER A 6 32.86 -1.38 9.48
C SER A 6 32.87 0.13 9.66
N THR A 7 33.23 0.85 8.59
CA THR A 7 33.06 2.29 8.48
C THR A 7 31.66 2.64 8.98
N ASP A 8 31.56 3.58 9.92
CA ASP A 8 30.30 4.09 10.43
C ASP A 8 29.39 4.46 9.24
N VAL A 9 28.39 3.61 8.97
CA VAL A 9 27.34 3.93 8.02
C VAL A 9 26.61 5.10 8.65
N LYS A 10 26.89 6.32 8.18
CA LYS A 10 26.06 7.49 8.50
C LYS A 10 24.62 7.04 8.33
N GLU A 11 23.84 7.18 9.40
CA GLU A 11 22.45 6.76 9.47
C GLU A 11 21.75 7.20 8.19
N LEU A 12 21.30 6.23 7.38
CA LEU A 12 20.62 6.53 6.12
C LEU A 12 19.29 7.18 6.49
N VAL A 13 19.21 8.50 6.30
CA VAL A 13 18.00 9.26 6.57
C VAL A 13 16.99 8.96 5.47
N GLU A 14 15.95 8.20 5.81
CA GLU A 14 14.84 7.92 4.92
C GLU A 14 14.05 9.20 4.59
N ASP A 15 13.80 9.42 3.30
CA ASP A 15 13.03 10.55 2.81
C ASP A 15 11.58 10.14 2.49
N LYS A 16 10.62 10.83 3.11
CA LYS A 16 9.18 10.59 2.94
C LYS A 16 8.59 11.34 1.75
N GLN A 17 9.29 12.34 1.23
CA GLN A 17 8.85 13.17 0.10
C GLN A 17 8.95 12.40 -1.22
N TYR A 18 9.86 11.44 -1.30
CA TYR A 18 10.11 10.68 -2.53
C TYR A 18 9.54 9.27 -2.44
N ILE A 19 8.89 8.85 -3.53
CA ILE A 19 8.50 7.46 -3.76
C ILE A 19 9.41 6.90 -4.85
N GLY A 20 10.11 5.80 -4.58
CA GLY A 20 10.87 5.11 -5.63
C GLY A 20 9.94 4.38 -6.59
N CYS A 21 10.13 4.58 -7.89
CA CYS A 21 9.34 4.01 -8.99
C CYS A 21 10.30 3.48 -10.08
N GLY A 22 10.82 2.27 -9.89
CA GLY A 22 11.83 1.68 -10.78
C GLY A 22 13.15 2.47 -10.78
N LEU A 23 13.58 2.94 -11.96
CA LEU A 23 14.81 3.72 -12.13
C LEU A 23 14.68 5.20 -11.72
N ASN A 24 13.45 5.67 -11.47
CA ASN A 24 13.15 7.05 -11.12
C ASN A 24 12.49 7.15 -9.74
N MET A 25 12.21 8.37 -9.32
CA MET A 25 11.46 8.67 -8.11
C MET A 25 10.36 9.67 -8.42
N PHE A 26 9.23 9.55 -7.72
CA PHE A 26 8.14 10.52 -7.76
C PHE A 26 8.24 11.45 -6.56
N ASN A 27 8.27 12.77 -6.81
CA ASN A 27 8.36 13.80 -5.79
C ASN A 27 6.95 14.24 -5.37
N LEU A 28 6.57 13.97 -4.12
CA LEU A 28 5.23 14.28 -3.59
C LEU A 28 4.96 15.78 -3.40
N ASN A 29 5.99 16.64 -3.38
CA ASN A 29 5.81 18.08 -3.26
C ASN A 29 5.61 18.75 -4.63
N THR A 30 6.37 18.35 -5.64
CA THR A 30 6.30 18.96 -6.98
C THR A 30 5.40 18.19 -7.95
N PHE A 31 5.03 16.95 -7.62
CA PHE A 31 4.28 16.03 -8.49
C PHE A 31 5.03 15.69 -9.79
N GLU A 32 6.36 15.68 -9.75
CA GLU A 32 7.22 15.39 -10.89
C GLU A 32 7.98 14.07 -10.71
N VAL A 33 8.29 13.44 -11.84
CA VAL A 33 9.18 12.28 -11.90
C VAL A 33 10.62 12.78 -12.04
N VAL A 34 11.47 12.44 -11.09
CA VAL A 34 12.88 12.83 -11.04
C VAL A 34 13.78 11.59 -11.14
N GLU A 35 15.01 11.79 -11.59
CA GLU A 35 16.00 10.72 -11.62
C GLU A 35 16.34 10.24 -10.21
N ASN A 36 16.61 8.95 -10.07
CA ASN A 36 17.06 8.40 -8.80
C ASN A 36 18.43 8.98 -8.41
N SER A 37 18.64 9.18 -7.12
CA SER A 37 19.86 9.75 -6.57
C SER A 37 20.35 8.92 -5.40
N ILE A 38 21.62 8.54 -5.40
CA ILE A 38 22.24 7.84 -4.27
C ILE A 38 22.21 8.65 -2.96
N LYS A 39 21.95 9.96 -3.04
CA LYS A 39 21.84 10.85 -1.89
C LYS A 39 20.44 10.81 -1.24
N ILE A 40 19.44 10.31 -1.96
CA ILE A 40 18.05 10.27 -1.52
C ILE A 40 17.69 8.80 -1.30
N PHE A 41 17.34 8.46 -0.06
CA PHE A 41 16.89 7.12 0.26
C PHE A 41 15.37 7.16 0.49
N PRO A 42 14.54 6.92 -0.54
CA PRO A 42 13.10 7.03 -0.40
C PRO A 42 12.59 5.99 0.60
N LYS A 43 11.79 6.43 1.57
CA LYS A 43 11.17 5.57 2.58
C LYS A 43 10.24 4.53 1.97
N THR A 44 9.71 4.82 0.79
CA THR A 44 8.70 4.00 0.12
C THR A 44 9.10 3.78 -1.33
N ARG A 45 9.01 2.52 -1.76
CA ARG A 45 9.22 2.10 -3.14
C ARG A 45 8.01 1.31 -3.60
N LEU A 46 7.58 1.55 -4.83
CA LEU A 46 6.46 0.87 -5.46
C LEU A 46 6.97 0.06 -6.64
N ASN A 47 6.30 -1.06 -6.92
CA ASN A 47 6.49 -1.86 -8.12
C ASN A 47 5.77 -1.20 -9.31
N LEU A 48 6.20 0.02 -9.63
CA LEU A 48 5.66 0.86 -10.68
C LEU A 48 6.84 1.53 -11.38
N GLU A 49 6.89 1.47 -12.70
CA GLU A 49 7.89 2.19 -13.49
C GLU A 49 7.27 3.51 -13.96
N LEU A 50 7.92 4.62 -13.62
CA LEU A 50 7.58 5.94 -14.12
C LEU A 50 8.79 6.50 -14.86
N ASN A 51 8.56 7.12 -16.01
CA ASN A 51 9.55 7.82 -16.81
C ASN A 51 9.39 9.33 -16.66
N LYS A 52 10.47 10.08 -16.85
CA LYS A 52 10.42 11.56 -16.85
C LYS A 52 9.54 12.15 -17.94
N SER A 53 9.32 11.39 -19.02
CA SER A 53 8.41 11.75 -20.12
C SER A 53 6.94 11.50 -19.80
N ASP A 54 6.63 10.79 -18.72
CA ASP A 54 5.25 10.50 -18.36
C ASP A 54 4.56 11.78 -17.91
N VAL A 55 3.38 12.04 -18.46
CA VAL A 55 2.58 13.20 -18.10
C VAL A 55 1.71 12.83 -16.90
N ILE A 56 2.09 13.32 -15.72
CA ILE A 56 1.30 13.15 -14.50
C ILE A 56 0.20 14.20 -14.49
N THR A 57 -1.05 13.76 -14.46
CA THR A 57 -2.22 14.65 -14.42
C THR A 57 -3.18 14.21 -13.33
N ASP A 58 -4.03 15.12 -12.89
CA ASP A 58 -5.17 14.85 -12.01
C ASP A 58 -6.37 14.21 -12.74
N LYS A 59 -6.29 14.08 -14.08
CA LYS A 59 -7.36 13.49 -14.89
C LYS A 59 -7.42 11.97 -14.72
N ILE A 60 -8.51 11.51 -14.13
CA ILE A 60 -8.79 10.08 -13.96
C ILE A 60 -9.24 9.46 -15.30
N PRO A 61 -8.63 8.36 -15.78
CA PRO A 61 -9.04 7.69 -17.01
C PRO A 61 -10.52 7.29 -16.96
N PRO A 62 -11.34 7.52 -18.02
CA PRO A 62 -12.79 7.34 -17.96
C PRO A 62 -13.24 5.93 -17.56
N TYR A 63 -12.60 4.89 -18.09
CA TYR A 63 -12.91 3.50 -17.74
C TYR A 63 -12.57 3.19 -16.29
N PHE A 64 -11.44 3.71 -15.79
CA PHE A 64 -11.05 3.54 -14.40
C PHE A 64 -11.99 4.31 -13.45
N ASN A 65 -12.38 5.54 -13.81
CA ASN A 65 -13.33 6.33 -13.06
C ASN A 65 -14.69 5.62 -12.94
N ARG A 66 -15.20 5.09 -14.06
CA ARG A 66 -16.45 4.32 -14.08
C ARG A 66 -16.36 3.07 -13.21
N TYR A 67 -15.28 2.31 -13.34
CA TYR A 67 -15.03 1.12 -12.51
C TYR A 67 -15.04 1.46 -11.01
N MET A 68 -14.36 2.54 -10.61
CA MET A 68 -14.31 2.97 -9.21
C MET A 68 -15.66 3.44 -8.70
N LEU A 69 -16.47 4.10 -9.54
CA LEU A 69 -17.83 4.50 -9.19
C LEU A 69 -18.76 3.30 -9.04
N GLU A 70 -18.67 2.29 -9.92
CA GLU A 70 -19.39 1.03 -9.79
C GLU A 70 -18.98 0.25 -8.53
N LEU A 71 -17.68 0.20 -8.22
CA LEU A 71 -17.15 -0.38 -6.98
C LEU A 71 -17.69 0.34 -5.74
N ALA A 72 -17.84 1.66 -5.82
CA ALA A 72 -18.42 2.52 -4.80
C ALA A 72 -19.96 2.53 -4.82
N ASN A 73 -20.63 1.61 -5.53
CA ASN A 73 -22.08 1.54 -5.61
C ASN A 73 -22.74 2.85 -6.05
N PHE A 74 -22.11 3.53 -7.01
CA PHE A 74 -22.51 4.83 -7.55
C PHE A 74 -22.55 5.97 -6.52
N ASP A 75 -21.88 5.80 -5.37
CA ASP A 75 -21.67 6.84 -4.38
C ASP A 75 -20.32 7.54 -4.64
N SER A 76 -20.39 8.82 -5.01
CA SER A 76 -19.21 9.65 -5.30
C SER A 76 -18.35 9.93 -4.07
N ASP A 77 -18.95 10.03 -2.88
CA ASP A 77 -18.21 10.30 -1.65
C ASP A 77 -17.43 9.05 -1.23
N LEU A 78 -18.04 7.87 -1.38
CA LEU A 78 -17.35 6.60 -1.18
C LEU A 78 -16.25 6.39 -2.22
N GLN A 79 -16.49 6.75 -3.49
CA GLN A 79 -15.48 6.71 -4.54
C GLN A 79 -14.27 7.59 -4.17
N TYR A 80 -14.52 8.82 -3.75
CA TYR A 80 -13.49 9.76 -3.34
C TYR A 80 -12.71 9.27 -2.12
N PHE A 81 -13.40 8.68 -1.13
CA PHE A 81 -12.77 8.03 0.02
C PHE A 81 -11.82 6.89 -0.40
N LEU A 82 -12.23 6.03 -1.34
CA LEU A 82 -11.38 4.95 -1.85
C LEU A 82 -10.11 5.48 -2.53
N PHE A 83 -10.21 6.59 -3.28
CA PHE A 83 -9.04 7.26 -3.85
C PHE A 83 -8.10 7.80 -2.77
N GLN A 84 -8.63 8.50 -1.77
CA GLN A 84 -7.82 9.02 -0.66
C GLN A 84 -7.14 7.91 0.13
N HIS A 85 -7.87 6.84 0.45
CA HIS A 85 -7.35 5.68 1.17
C HIS A 85 -6.21 5.02 0.39
N THR A 86 -6.41 4.82 -0.91
CA THR A 86 -5.38 4.29 -1.81
C THR A 86 -4.16 5.21 -1.88
N ALA A 87 -4.35 6.53 -2.00
CA ALA A 87 -3.26 7.49 -2.04
C ALA A 87 -2.40 7.43 -0.77
N VAL A 88 -3.02 7.39 0.43
CA VAL A 88 -2.30 7.24 1.69
C VAL A 88 -1.48 5.94 1.71
N LEU A 89 -2.06 4.83 1.25
CA LEU A 89 -1.38 3.53 1.19
C LEU A 89 -0.12 3.54 0.31
N LEU A 90 -0.17 4.27 -0.81
CA LEU A 90 0.95 4.38 -1.76
C LEU A 90 2.07 5.30 -1.27
N THR A 91 1.81 6.17 -0.29
CA THR A 91 2.81 7.10 0.27
C THR A 91 3.62 6.51 1.43
N ALA A 92 4.63 7.26 1.87
CA ALA A 92 5.42 6.95 3.06
C ALA A 92 4.72 7.29 4.40
N ASP A 93 3.49 7.81 4.38
CA ASP A 93 2.73 8.09 5.59
C ASP A 93 2.14 6.80 6.18
N THR A 94 2.79 6.29 7.22
CA THR A 94 2.35 5.10 7.96
C THR A 94 1.35 5.43 9.06
N LYS A 95 1.26 6.68 9.52
CA LYS A 95 0.42 7.07 10.67
C LYS A 95 -1.08 6.96 10.38
N ARG A 96 -1.45 6.94 9.10
CA ARG A 96 -2.83 6.98 8.61
C ARG A 96 -3.27 5.68 7.94
N ARG A 97 -2.45 4.62 7.98
CA ARG A 97 -2.77 3.33 7.38
C ARG A 97 -3.83 2.63 8.22
N ARG A 98 -5.09 2.78 7.80
CA ARG A 98 -6.23 2.08 8.38
C ARG A 98 -6.61 0.92 7.50
N GLY A 99 -7.02 -0.18 8.12
CA GLY A 99 -7.56 -1.31 7.39
C GLY A 99 -8.88 -0.97 6.68
N LEU A 100 -9.08 -1.53 5.48
CA LEU A 100 -10.29 -1.40 4.67
C LEU A 100 -10.94 -2.77 4.50
N ILE A 101 -12.24 -2.87 4.75
CA ILE A 101 -13.02 -4.08 4.53
C ILE A 101 -14.04 -3.80 3.45
N LEU A 102 -13.96 -4.52 2.34
CA LEU A 102 -14.92 -4.45 1.23
C LEU A 102 -15.89 -5.64 1.35
N TYR A 103 -17.17 -5.36 1.53
CA TYR A 103 -18.22 -6.37 1.66
C TYR A 103 -19.34 -6.15 0.63
N GLY A 104 -20.14 -7.18 0.36
CA GLY A 104 -21.26 -7.14 -0.59
C GLY A 104 -21.24 -8.32 -1.57
N ALA A 105 -22.25 -8.39 -2.44
CA ALA A 105 -22.45 -9.50 -3.37
C ALA A 105 -21.22 -9.81 -4.25
N ALA A 106 -21.13 -11.05 -4.73
CA ALA A 106 -20.09 -11.47 -5.65
C ALA A 106 -20.13 -10.63 -6.95
N ASN A 107 -19.00 -10.57 -7.66
CA ASN A 107 -18.88 -9.95 -8.98
C ASN A 107 -18.96 -8.41 -9.08
N ASN A 108 -18.78 -7.68 -7.96
CA ASN A 108 -18.76 -6.21 -7.95
C ASN A 108 -17.35 -5.61 -8.06
N GLY A 109 -16.37 -6.32 -8.64
CA GLY A 109 -15.01 -5.81 -8.84
C GLY A 109 -14.10 -5.74 -7.60
N LYS A 110 -14.57 -6.09 -6.39
CA LYS A 110 -13.75 -6.05 -5.15
C LYS A 110 -12.40 -6.77 -5.26
N SER A 111 -12.38 -8.00 -5.78
CA SER A 111 -11.13 -8.76 -5.96
C SER A 111 -10.23 -8.15 -7.04
N VAL A 112 -10.80 -7.49 -8.06
CA VAL A 112 -10.04 -6.73 -9.06
C VAL A 112 -9.36 -5.53 -8.39
N PHE A 113 -10.07 -4.84 -7.49
CA PHE A 113 -9.51 -3.73 -6.72
C PHE A 113 -8.36 -4.19 -5.81
N ILE A 114 -8.54 -5.32 -5.11
CA ILE A 114 -7.48 -5.91 -4.28
C ILE A 114 -6.26 -6.27 -5.13
N LYS A 115 -6.45 -6.86 -6.31
CA LYS A 115 -5.35 -7.18 -7.25
C LYS A 115 -4.63 -5.91 -7.73
N LEU A 116 -5.37 -4.85 -8.05
CA LEU A 116 -4.80 -3.55 -8.41
C LEU A 116 -3.97 -2.95 -7.26
N LEU A 117 -4.47 -2.99 -6.03
CA LEU A 117 -3.70 -2.51 -4.88
C LEU A 117 -2.41 -3.31 -4.70
N LYS A 118 -2.48 -4.65 -4.82
CA LYS A 118 -1.31 -5.53 -4.72
C LYS A 118 -0.26 -5.24 -5.80
N SER A 119 -0.66 -4.87 -7.02
CA SER A 119 0.28 -4.65 -8.13
C SER A 119 1.24 -3.47 -7.92
N PHE A 120 0.87 -2.49 -7.08
CA PHE A 120 1.76 -1.38 -6.75
C PHE A 120 2.91 -1.75 -5.81
N PHE A 121 2.88 -2.92 -5.18
CA PHE A 121 3.88 -3.35 -4.21
C PHE A 121 4.68 -4.52 -4.76
N TYR A 122 5.94 -4.64 -4.31
CA TYR A 122 6.71 -5.84 -4.58
C TYR A 122 6.10 -7.03 -3.84
N SER A 123 6.20 -8.24 -4.40
CA SER A 123 5.64 -9.44 -3.80
C SER A 123 6.09 -9.66 -2.35
N ASN A 124 7.35 -9.31 -2.04
CA ASN A 124 7.92 -9.39 -0.70
C ASN A 124 7.32 -8.38 0.30
N ASP A 125 6.64 -7.35 -0.17
CA ASP A 125 5.99 -6.31 0.64
C ASP A 125 4.51 -6.60 0.90
N VAL A 126 3.95 -7.64 0.25
CA VAL A 126 2.54 -8.01 0.32
C VAL A 126 2.35 -9.31 1.09
N ILE A 127 1.37 -9.34 1.99
CA ILE A 127 0.85 -10.57 2.60
C ILE A 127 -0.57 -10.83 2.13
N SER A 128 -0.80 -12.07 1.69
CA SER A 128 -2.13 -12.60 1.35
C SER A 128 -2.53 -13.68 2.34
N LYS A 129 -2.71 -13.30 3.61
CA LYS A 129 -3.26 -14.14 4.68
C LYS A 129 -4.66 -13.67 5.03
N THR A 130 -5.55 -14.59 5.37
CA THR A 130 -6.87 -14.29 5.93
C THR A 130 -6.75 -13.80 7.38
N LEU A 131 -7.80 -13.16 7.90
CA LEU A 131 -7.80 -12.68 9.30
C LEU A 131 -7.60 -13.81 10.33
N ASN A 132 -8.11 -15.01 10.03
CA ASN A 132 -7.97 -16.17 10.90
C ASN A 132 -6.51 -16.67 10.98
N GLU A 133 -5.73 -16.47 9.92
CA GLU A 133 -4.31 -16.82 9.84
C GLU A 133 -3.39 -15.79 10.50
N ILE A 134 -3.92 -14.71 11.09
CA ILE A 134 -3.12 -13.71 11.85
C ILE A 134 -3.21 -13.97 13.37
N GLY A 135 -4.18 -14.78 13.81
CA GLY A 135 -4.41 -15.08 15.22
C GLY A 135 -3.39 -16.02 15.86
N GLY A 136 -2.48 -16.62 15.08
CA GLY A 136 -1.47 -17.55 15.57
C GLY A 136 -0.32 -16.87 16.31
N ARG A 137 0.28 -17.58 17.29
CA ARG A 137 1.33 -17.06 18.17
C ARG A 137 2.62 -16.62 17.44
N PHE A 138 2.82 -17.01 16.18
CA PHE A 138 4.01 -16.70 15.38
C PHE A 138 3.73 -15.83 14.13
N ASP A 139 2.47 -15.45 13.88
CA ASP A 139 2.12 -14.78 12.61
C ASP A 139 2.54 -13.31 12.53
N LYS A 140 2.81 -12.68 13.67
CA LYS A 140 3.22 -11.27 13.73
C LYS A 140 4.60 -11.02 13.15
N GLU A 141 5.50 -12.01 13.21
CA GLU A 141 6.83 -11.92 12.57
C GLU A 141 6.70 -11.79 11.05
N SER A 142 5.72 -12.49 10.46
CA SER A 142 5.49 -12.40 9.01
C SER A 142 5.09 -10.98 8.57
N LEU A 143 4.45 -10.20 9.44
CA LEU A 143 4.02 -8.82 9.17
C LEU A 143 5.18 -7.81 9.18
N VAL A 144 6.32 -8.16 9.79
CA VAL A 144 7.45 -7.23 9.92
C VAL A 144 8.01 -6.88 8.53
N GLY A 145 8.14 -5.58 8.27
CA GLY A 145 8.63 -5.05 7.00
C GLY A 145 7.62 -5.11 5.85
N LYS A 146 6.39 -5.56 6.07
CA LYS A 146 5.34 -5.62 5.04
C LYS A 146 4.62 -4.29 4.93
N ARG A 147 4.20 -3.95 3.70
CA ARG A 147 3.54 -2.67 3.40
C ARG A 147 2.05 -2.82 3.18
N LEU A 148 1.61 -3.99 2.70
CA LEU A 148 0.20 -4.28 2.46
C LEU A 148 -0.13 -5.69 2.94
N MET A 149 -1.22 -5.80 3.69
CA MET A 149 -1.88 -7.06 3.94
C MET A 149 -3.25 -7.01 3.24
N ALA A 150 -3.50 -7.92 2.32
CA ALA A 150 -4.75 -7.95 1.57
C ALA A 150 -5.16 -9.39 1.26
N SER A 151 -6.37 -9.75 1.69
CA SER A 151 -6.96 -11.06 1.48
C SER A 151 -8.23 -10.93 0.65
N ASP A 152 -8.40 -11.84 -0.31
CA ASP A 152 -9.65 -11.97 -1.07
C ASP A 152 -10.74 -12.70 -0.25
N GLU A 153 -10.35 -13.33 0.86
CA GLU A 153 -11.25 -14.05 1.77
C GLU A 153 -11.19 -13.46 3.19
N ILE A 154 -12.37 -13.16 3.75
CA ILE A 154 -12.54 -13.00 5.19
C ILE A 154 -12.77 -14.42 5.71
N GLY A 155 -11.75 -15.00 6.33
CA GLY A 155 -11.88 -16.28 7.02
C GLY A 155 -13.07 -16.23 8.01
N GLU A 156 -13.93 -17.23 7.90
CA GLU A 156 -15.24 -17.38 8.56
C GLU A 156 -16.34 -16.36 8.20
N ALA A 157 -17.51 -16.92 7.86
CA ALA A 157 -18.72 -16.25 7.35
C ALA A 157 -19.38 -15.21 8.28
N LYS A 158 -18.76 -14.88 9.42
CA LYS A 158 -19.24 -13.85 10.35
C LYS A 158 -18.06 -13.10 10.93
N ILE A 159 -17.94 -11.82 10.57
CA ILE A 159 -17.11 -10.85 11.30
C ILE A 159 -17.65 -10.82 12.73
N ASN A 160 -17.00 -11.54 13.65
CA ASN A 160 -17.35 -11.51 15.07
C ASN A 160 -16.53 -10.41 15.79
N GLU A 161 -17.02 -9.98 16.95
CA GLU A 161 -16.41 -8.89 17.72
C GLU A 161 -14.94 -9.15 18.09
N LYS A 162 -14.58 -10.43 18.24
CA LYS A 162 -13.20 -10.86 18.52
C LYS A 162 -12.28 -10.59 17.32
N VAL A 163 -12.69 -10.94 16.11
CA VAL A 163 -11.95 -10.66 14.86
C VAL A 163 -11.79 -9.16 14.65
N VAL A 164 -12.83 -8.35 14.93
CA VAL A 164 -12.76 -6.88 14.85
C VAL A 164 -11.76 -6.32 15.85
N ASN A 165 -11.76 -6.83 17.08
CA ASN A 165 -10.84 -6.37 18.13
C ASN A 165 -9.39 -6.76 17.85
N ASP A 166 -9.14 -7.93 17.26
CA ASP A 166 -7.80 -8.33 16.85
C ASP A 166 -7.31 -7.52 15.64
N PHE A 167 -8.19 -7.20 14.68
CA PHE A 167 -7.87 -6.30 13.56
C PHE A 167 -7.50 -4.88 14.00
N LYS A 168 -8.25 -4.33 14.97
CA LYS A 168 -7.95 -3.02 15.55
C LYS A 168 -6.56 -2.98 16.19
N LYS A 169 -6.12 -4.05 16.86
CA LYS A 169 -4.78 -4.13 17.46
C LYS A 169 -3.67 -4.16 16.41
N THR A 170 -3.90 -4.81 15.27
CA THR A 170 -2.92 -4.89 14.17
C THR A 170 -2.86 -3.60 13.34
N SER A 171 -3.94 -2.83 13.28
CA SER A 171 -4.04 -1.55 12.56
C SER A 171 -3.41 -0.36 13.31
N ILE A 172 -2.80 -0.58 14.47
CA ILE A 172 -2.19 0.45 15.33
C ILE A 172 -0.64 0.47 15.20
N CYS A 173 -0.06 -0.42 14.41
CA CYS A 173 1.40 -0.46 14.17
C CYS A 173 1.82 0.29 12.90
#